data_AF-A0A7W0V1Z0-F1
#
_entry.id   AF-A0A7W0V1Z0-F1
#
_cell.length_a   1.000
_cell.length_b   1.000
_cell.length_c   1.000
_cell.angle_alpha   90.00
_cell.angle_beta   90.00
_cell.angle_gamma   90.00
#
_symmetry.space_group_name_H-M   'P 1'
#
loop_
_entity.id
_entity.type
_entity.pdbx_description
1 polymer ?
#
loop_
_entity_poly.entity_id
_entity_poly.type
_entity_poly.pdbx_seq_one_letter_code
_entity_poly.pdbx_strand_id
1 'polypeptide(L)'
;MSPRRKIDVQYLKEALREPVNFWGMAGFAVAAAYTQDVVPLAAALVAEGLYLATVPASTLYRRFVDDRNRKQLRRQREILREKMIKEFDPREIEAVYYLRDTKKKIYASYTRSTGAKEIPTDITTLDQRWEDFVDLLDVYRRRKNHLRSVNRQAVQNQLTQAERAVESAYDDRARRVQQANVEILRRRLIAFDELERSVKLVEGQLQSIENFFGLVYDQVVSLPTPERASGLDFEQLSDSIQMTKQMLEETSEAIGPLDNYNRQLGNYDLLTPNSPPAK
;
A
#
# COMPACT_ATOMS: atom_id res chain seq x y z
N MET A 1 -35.13 12.87 21.31
CA MET A 1 -35.09 12.75 19.84
C MET A 1 -34.16 11.60 19.49
N SER A 2 -34.70 10.41 19.23
CA SER A 2 -33.93 9.15 19.08
C SER A 2 -33.30 9.04 17.67
N PRO A 3 -32.04 8.61 17.52
CA PRO A 3 -31.43 8.46 16.22
C PRO A 3 -31.98 7.19 15.54
N ARG A 4 -32.49 7.36 14.31
CA ARG A 4 -33.01 6.27 13.47
C ARG A 4 -31.93 5.23 13.20
N ARG A 5 -32.22 3.96 13.52
CA ARG A 5 -31.42 2.78 13.15
C ARG A 5 -31.32 2.70 11.61
N LYS A 6 -30.16 3.00 11.04
CA LYS A 6 -29.83 2.60 9.67
C LYS A 6 -29.56 1.09 9.70
N ILE A 7 -30.42 0.32 9.04
CA ILE A 7 -30.20 -1.11 8.80
C ILE A 7 -29.07 -1.19 7.77
N ASP A 8 -27.92 -1.74 8.15
CA ASP A 8 -26.75 -1.83 7.28
C ASP A 8 -26.97 -2.93 6.24
N VAL A 9 -27.13 -2.52 4.98
CA VAL A 9 -27.46 -3.37 3.83
C VAL A 9 -26.40 -4.47 3.60
N GLN A 10 -25.17 -4.25 4.08
CA GLN A 10 -24.07 -5.22 4.01
C GLN A 10 -24.33 -6.47 4.86
N TYR A 11 -24.89 -6.33 6.08
CA TYR A 11 -25.19 -7.48 6.94
C TYR A 11 -26.39 -8.28 6.44
N LEU A 12 -27.37 -7.63 5.80
CA LEU A 12 -28.53 -8.31 5.20
C LEU A 12 -28.11 -9.18 4.00
N LYS A 13 -27.17 -8.67 3.19
CA LYS A 13 -26.64 -9.37 2.01
C LYS A 13 -25.78 -10.58 2.37
N GLU A 14 -25.04 -10.49 3.48
CA GLU A 14 -24.20 -11.60 3.97
C GLU A 14 -25.05 -12.70 4.63
N ALA A 15 -26.08 -12.34 5.39
CA ALA A 15 -27.02 -13.30 5.99
C ALA A 15 -27.80 -14.11 4.94
N LEU A 16 -28.17 -13.49 3.81
CA LEU A 16 -28.80 -14.18 2.68
C LEU A 16 -27.88 -15.21 1.99
N ARG A 17 -26.55 -15.06 2.13
CA ARG A 17 -25.55 -15.93 1.48
C ARG A 17 -25.04 -17.07 2.35
N GLU A 18 -25.51 -17.22 3.59
CA GLU A 18 -25.06 -18.32 4.44
C GLU A 18 -25.59 -19.70 3.97
N PRO A 19 -24.73 -20.75 3.97
CA PRO A 19 -25.08 -22.08 3.49
C PRO A 19 -26.22 -22.76 4.27
N VAL A 20 -26.52 -22.31 5.49
CA VAL A 20 -27.67 -22.79 6.28
C VAL A 20 -29.01 -22.46 5.59
N ASN A 21 -29.09 -21.31 4.92
CA ASN A 21 -30.28 -20.89 4.19
C ASN A 21 -30.48 -21.74 2.92
N PHE A 22 -29.40 -22.19 2.30
CA PHE A 22 -29.42 -23.09 1.14
C PHE A 22 -29.90 -24.51 1.50
N TRP A 23 -29.41 -25.09 2.61
CA TRP A 23 -29.86 -26.41 3.09
C TRP A 23 -31.29 -26.38 3.65
N GLY A 24 -31.69 -25.28 4.30
CA GLY A 24 -33.06 -25.05 4.75
C GLY A 24 -34.05 -24.97 3.58
N MET A 25 -33.78 -24.12 2.59
CA MET A 25 -34.62 -24.01 1.39
C MET A 25 -34.67 -25.30 0.57
N ALA A 26 -33.55 -26.02 0.46
CA ALA A 26 -33.52 -27.34 -0.20
C ALA A 26 -34.42 -28.35 0.53
N GLY A 27 -34.42 -28.37 1.86
CA GLY A 27 -35.30 -29.23 2.67
C GLY A 27 -36.79 -28.89 2.49
N PHE A 28 -37.15 -27.60 2.46
CA PHE A 28 -38.53 -27.17 2.23
C PHE A 28 -39.00 -27.39 0.78
N ALA A 29 -38.10 -27.27 -0.20
CA ALA A 29 -38.40 -27.60 -1.59
C ALA A 29 -38.66 -29.11 -1.80
N VAL A 30 -37.88 -29.97 -1.13
CA VAL A 30 -38.11 -31.43 -1.13
C VAL A 30 -39.44 -31.76 -0.43
N ALA A 31 -39.75 -31.12 0.70
CA ALA A 31 -41.02 -31.32 1.41
C ALA A 31 -42.23 -30.86 0.59
N ALA A 32 -42.13 -29.72 -0.12
CA ALA A 32 -43.19 -29.22 -1.01
C ALA A 32 -43.38 -30.11 -2.25
N ALA A 33 -42.30 -30.63 -2.83
CA ALA A 33 -42.38 -31.59 -3.93
C ALA A 33 -43.02 -32.92 -3.51
N TYR A 34 -42.76 -33.37 -2.27
CA TYR A 34 -43.34 -34.59 -1.70
C TYR A 34 -44.82 -34.42 -1.33
N THR A 35 -45.19 -33.27 -0.77
CA THR A 35 -46.57 -32.98 -0.34
C THR A 35 -47.45 -32.40 -1.45
N GLN A 36 -46.85 -31.99 -2.58
CA GLN A 36 -47.49 -31.29 -3.70
C GLN A 36 -48.26 -30.03 -3.27
N ASP A 37 -47.87 -29.44 -2.13
CA ASP A 37 -48.50 -28.28 -1.53
C ASP A 37 -47.50 -27.12 -1.44
N VAL A 38 -47.99 -25.91 -1.60
CA VAL A 38 -47.25 -24.65 -1.49
C VAL A 38 -47.10 -24.19 -0.04
N VAL A 39 -47.85 -24.77 0.90
CA VAL A 39 -47.79 -24.43 2.33
C VAL A 39 -46.37 -24.57 2.94
N PRO A 40 -45.57 -25.62 2.67
CA PRO A 40 -44.19 -25.72 3.17
C PRO A 40 -43.26 -24.62 2.59
N LEU A 41 -43.49 -24.20 1.35
CA LEU A 41 -42.76 -23.09 0.73
C LEU A 41 -43.14 -21.74 1.36
N ALA A 42 -44.43 -21.53 1.66
CA ALA A 42 -44.90 -20.35 2.36
C ALA A 42 -44.34 -20.28 3.80
N ALA A 43 -44.29 -21.42 4.49
CA ALA A 43 -43.67 -21.53 5.82
C ALA A 43 -42.16 -21.22 5.78
N ALA A 44 -41.45 -21.67 4.74
CA ALA A 44 -40.04 -21.35 4.53
C ALA A 44 -39.83 -19.83 4.35
N LEU A 45 -40.66 -19.17 3.55
CA LEU A 45 -40.59 -17.72 3.33
C LEU A 45 -40.86 -16.92 4.62
N VAL A 46 -41.82 -17.36 5.44
CA VAL A 46 -42.11 -16.73 6.74
C VAL A 46 -40.96 -16.94 7.72
N ALA A 47 -40.38 -18.14 7.77
CA ALA A 47 -39.22 -18.44 8.61
C ALA A 47 -37.98 -17.63 8.20
N GLU A 48 -37.73 -17.50 6.90
CA GLU A 48 -36.63 -16.68 6.36
C GLU A 48 -36.84 -15.19 6.64
N GLY A 49 -38.08 -14.69 6.54
CA GLY A 49 -38.45 -13.33 6.92
C GLY A 49 -38.21 -13.05 8.42
N LEU A 50 -38.56 -13.99 9.29
CA LEU A 50 -38.30 -13.90 10.74
C LEU A 50 -36.80 -13.96 11.06
N TYR A 51 -36.04 -14.80 10.36
CA TYR A 51 -34.58 -14.90 10.50
C TYR A 51 -33.90 -13.57 10.10
N LEU A 52 -34.24 -13.00 8.95
CA LEU A 52 -33.68 -11.72 8.48
C LEU A 52 -34.08 -10.51 9.34
N ALA A 53 -35.22 -10.57 10.03
CA ALA A 53 -35.64 -9.51 10.95
C ALA A 53 -34.89 -9.54 12.29
N THR A 54 -34.49 -10.72 12.76
CA THR A 54 -33.95 -10.93 14.11
C THR A 54 -32.42 -11.01 14.14
N VAL A 55 -31.80 -11.64 13.13
CA VAL A 55 -30.35 -11.90 13.08
C VAL A 55 -29.49 -10.62 12.99
N PRO A 56 -29.82 -9.60 12.14
CA PRO A 56 -29.03 -8.37 12.06
C PRO A 56 -29.10 -7.52 13.34
N ALA A 57 -30.06 -7.78 14.23
CA ALA A 57 -30.19 -7.09 15.52
C ALA A 57 -29.32 -7.72 16.62
N SER A 58 -28.78 -8.91 16.40
CA SER A 58 -27.94 -9.59 17.41
C SER A 58 -26.48 -9.09 17.36
N THR A 59 -25.94 -8.72 18.53
CA THR A 59 -24.57 -8.25 18.68
C THR A 59 -23.54 -9.37 18.48
N LEU A 60 -23.93 -10.63 18.68
CA LEU A 60 -23.08 -11.81 18.48
C LEU A 60 -22.88 -12.13 16.99
N TYR A 61 -23.93 -12.04 16.16
CA TYR A 61 -23.80 -12.25 14.72
C TYR A 61 -22.97 -11.15 14.06
N ARG A 62 -23.18 -9.88 14.45
CA ARG A 62 -22.34 -8.77 13.98
C ARG A 62 -20.87 -8.99 14.32
N ARG A 63 -20.54 -9.38 15.55
CA ARG A 63 -19.16 -9.71 15.94
C ARG A 63 -18.57 -10.85 15.12
N PHE A 64 -19.34 -11.92 14.86
CA PHE A 64 -18.87 -13.05 14.06
C PHE A 64 -18.62 -12.67 12.60
N VAL A 65 -19.53 -11.92 11.99
CA VAL A 65 -19.38 -11.41 10.61
C VAL A 65 -18.23 -10.42 10.52
N ASP A 66 -18.08 -9.52 11.49
CA ASP A 66 -16.97 -8.58 11.55
C ASP A 66 -15.63 -9.31 11.69
N ASP A 67 -15.54 -10.33 12.53
CA ASP A 67 -14.33 -11.16 12.67
C ASP A 67 -14.02 -11.94 11.39
N ARG A 68 -15.03 -12.47 10.71
CA ARG A 68 -14.88 -13.15 9.42
C ARG A 68 -14.41 -12.19 8.33
N ASN A 69 -15.03 -11.02 8.25
CA ASN A 69 -14.66 -9.96 7.30
C ASN A 69 -13.24 -9.45 7.57
N ARG A 70 -12.86 -9.25 8.83
CA ARG A 70 -11.49 -8.91 9.23
C ARG A 70 -10.50 -9.98 8.80
N LYS A 71 -10.81 -11.27 9.00
CA LYS A 71 -9.97 -12.40 8.56
C LYS A 71 -9.84 -12.46 7.04
N GLN A 72 -10.93 -12.24 6.31
CA GLN A 72 -10.92 -12.20 4.84
C GLN A 72 -10.09 -11.03 4.33
N LEU A 73 -10.26 -9.83 4.90
CA LEU A 73 -9.49 -8.65 4.52
C LEU A 73 -7.99 -8.84 4.80
N ARG A 74 -7.64 -9.46 5.93
CA ARG A 74 -6.25 -9.84 6.25
C ARG A 74 -5.67 -10.80 5.21
N ARG A 75 -6.39 -11.89 4.88
CA ARG A 75 -5.95 -12.85 3.85
C ARG A 75 -5.78 -12.20 2.49
N GLN A 76 -6.70 -11.30 2.10
CA GLN A 76 -6.58 -10.57 0.84
C GLN A 76 -5.33 -9.68 0.84
N ARG A 77 -5.07 -8.96 1.94
CA ARG A 77 -3.84 -8.16 2.10
C ARG A 77 -2.59 -9.03 2.02
N GLU A 78 -2.57 -10.18 2.69
CA GLU A 78 -1.47 -11.15 2.62
C GLU A 78 -1.23 -11.63 1.19
N ILE A 79 -2.28 -12.02 0.46
CA ILE A 79 -2.16 -12.46 -0.94
C ILE A 79 -1.63 -11.33 -1.83
N LEU A 80 -2.14 -10.11 -1.68
CA LEU A 80 -1.69 -8.95 -2.45
C LEU A 80 -0.21 -8.64 -2.15
N ARG A 81 0.19 -8.70 -0.88
CA ARG A 81 1.58 -8.53 -0.43
C ARG A 81 2.48 -9.61 -1.01
N GLU A 82 2.10 -10.87 -0.95
CA GLU A 82 2.89 -11.96 -1.52
C GLU A 82 3.05 -11.83 -3.04
N LYS A 83 2.01 -11.37 -3.74
CA LYS A 83 2.10 -11.07 -5.17
C LYS A 83 3.08 -9.93 -5.44
N MET A 84 2.98 -8.84 -4.69
CA MET A 84 3.89 -7.70 -4.79
C MET A 84 5.34 -8.12 -4.53
N ILE A 85 5.59 -8.90 -3.47
CA ILE A 85 6.94 -9.39 -3.13
C ILE A 85 7.52 -10.26 -4.26
N LYS A 86 6.70 -11.04 -4.97
CA LYS A 86 7.17 -11.86 -6.11
C LYS A 86 7.63 -11.03 -7.30
N GLU A 87 7.21 -9.77 -7.40
CA GLU A 87 7.65 -8.84 -8.43
C GLU A 87 8.99 -8.18 -8.07
N PHE A 88 9.52 -8.42 -6.87
CA PHE A 88 10.78 -7.85 -6.39
C PHE A 88 12.00 -8.52 -7.01
N ASP A 89 13.13 -7.83 -7.03
CA ASP A 89 14.39 -8.42 -7.51
C ASP A 89 14.87 -9.47 -6.49
N PRO A 90 15.66 -10.49 -6.89
CA PRO A 90 16.04 -11.58 -5.99
C PRO A 90 16.67 -11.14 -4.66
N ARG A 91 17.47 -10.08 -4.67
CA ARG A 91 18.10 -9.50 -3.46
C ARG A 91 17.08 -8.85 -2.53
N GLU A 92 16.08 -8.19 -3.11
CA GLU A 92 15.02 -7.50 -2.37
C GLU A 92 14.07 -8.52 -1.73
N ILE A 93 13.76 -9.60 -2.45
CA ILE A 93 13.02 -10.75 -1.92
C ILE A 93 13.74 -11.36 -0.72
N GLU A 94 15.06 -11.54 -0.82
CA GLU A 94 15.88 -12.07 0.26
C GLU A 94 15.83 -11.18 1.51
N ALA A 95 15.97 -9.86 1.36
CA ALA A 95 15.86 -8.91 2.48
C ALA A 95 14.49 -8.98 3.18
N VAL A 96 13.40 -9.02 2.41
CA VAL A 96 12.04 -9.16 2.96
C VAL A 96 11.88 -10.47 3.75
N TYR A 97 12.40 -11.57 3.21
CA TYR A 97 12.34 -12.86 3.89
C TYR A 97 13.25 -12.94 5.12
N TYR A 98 14.43 -12.32 5.06
CA TYR A 98 15.33 -12.21 6.18
C TYR A 98 14.64 -11.51 7.36
N LEU A 99 14.05 -10.32 7.14
CA LEU A 99 13.35 -9.60 8.21
C LEU A 99 12.14 -10.39 8.74
N ARG A 100 11.40 -11.06 7.84
CA ARG A 100 10.28 -11.92 8.23
C ARG A 100 10.73 -13.07 9.13
N ASP A 101 11.88 -13.67 8.85
CA ASP A 101 12.45 -14.75 9.65
C ASP A 101 13.03 -14.25 10.98
N THR A 102 13.77 -13.13 10.96
CA THR A 102 14.28 -12.46 12.16
C THR A 102 13.14 -12.15 13.12
N LYS A 103 12.02 -11.62 12.64
CA LYS A 103 10.79 -11.42 13.43
C LYS A 103 10.33 -12.69 14.15
N LYS A 104 10.24 -13.81 13.41
CA LYS A 104 9.80 -15.10 13.98
C LYS A 104 10.77 -15.59 15.05
N LYS A 105 12.07 -15.42 14.81
CA LYS A 105 13.10 -15.76 15.79
C LYS A 105 13.01 -14.90 17.05
N ILE A 106 12.75 -13.59 16.92
CA ILE A 106 12.50 -12.69 18.06
C ILE A 106 11.34 -13.23 18.90
N TYR A 107 10.20 -13.54 18.27
CA TYR A 107 9.01 -14.05 18.97
C TYR A 107 9.28 -15.39 19.66
N ALA A 108 9.97 -16.32 18.97
CA ALA A 108 10.33 -17.62 19.51
C ALA A 108 11.32 -17.52 20.69
N SER A 109 12.32 -16.64 20.58
CA SER A 109 13.30 -16.41 21.63
C SER A 109 12.66 -15.74 22.85
N TYR A 110 11.80 -14.75 22.65
CA TYR A 110 11.09 -14.08 23.74
C TYR A 110 10.20 -15.06 24.53
N THR A 111 9.36 -15.82 23.82
CA THR A 111 8.43 -16.78 24.45
C THR A 111 9.17 -17.92 25.16
N ARG A 112 10.23 -18.46 24.55
CA ARG A 112 11.06 -19.50 25.17
C ARG A 112 11.69 -19.03 26.47
N SER A 113 12.16 -17.80 26.50
CA SER A 113 12.99 -17.33 27.60
C SER A 113 12.21 -16.71 28.75
N THR A 114 11.07 -16.07 28.47
CA THR A 114 10.21 -15.48 29.51
C THR A 114 9.13 -16.45 30.00
N GLY A 115 8.83 -17.51 29.23
CA GLY A 115 7.69 -18.40 29.50
C GLY A 115 6.32 -17.71 29.37
N ALA A 116 6.29 -16.46 28.90
CA ALA A 116 5.07 -15.69 28.75
C ALA A 116 4.19 -16.28 27.64
N LYS A 117 2.88 -16.41 27.92
CA LYS A 117 1.89 -16.80 26.92
C LYS A 117 1.60 -15.69 25.90
N GLU A 118 1.82 -14.44 26.30
CA GLU A 118 1.52 -13.26 25.50
C GLU A 118 2.81 -12.46 25.24
N ILE A 119 2.95 -12.00 24.01
CA ILE A 119 4.07 -11.16 23.57
C ILE A 119 3.69 -9.70 23.87
N PRO A 120 4.59 -8.90 24.48
CA PRO A 120 4.36 -7.47 24.70
C PRO A 120 3.97 -6.74 23.44
N THR A 121 3.12 -5.72 23.59
CA THR A 121 2.65 -4.87 22.48
C THR A 121 3.81 -4.32 21.67
N ASP A 122 4.89 -3.89 22.32
CA ASP A 122 6.05 -3.28 21.68
C ASP A 122 6.70 -4.25 20.68
N ILE A 123 6.91 -5.50 21.10
CA ILE A 123 7.44 -6.56 20.23
C ILE A 123 6.47 -6.89 19.09
N THR A 124 5.16 -6.89 19.35
CA THR A 124 4.16 -7.13 18.27
C THR A 124 4.15 -6.03 17.21
N THR A 125 4.65 -4.83 17.50
CA THR A 125 4.77 -3.77 16.48
C THR A 125 5.78 -4.12 15.37
N LEU A 126 6.66 -5.11 15.58
CA LEU A 126 7.55 -5.63 14.52
C LEU A 126 6.78 -6.16 13.32
N ASP A 127 5.54 -6.63 13.51
CA ASP A 127 4.67 -6.97 12.39
C ASP A 127 4.43 -5.75 11.50
N GLN A 128 4.05 -4.62 12.10
CA GLN A 128 3.84 -3.37 11.37
C GLN A 128 5.13 -2.84 10.74
N ARG A 129 6.28 -2.94 11.42
CA ARG A 129 7.58 -2.49 10.87
C ARG A 129 8.02 -3.30 9.65
N TRP A 130 7.76 -4.60 9.67
CA TRP A 130 7.99 -5.45 8.50
C TRP A 130 7.06 -5.04 7.34
N GLU A 131 5.80 -4.72 7.62
CA GLU A 131 4.89 -4.21 6.59
C GLU A 131 5.35 -2.86 6.05
N ASP A 132 5.81 -1.95 6.91
CA ASP A 132 6.35 -0.65 6.52
C ASP A 132 7.59 -0.79 5.63
N PHE A 133 8.46 -1.76 5.92
CA PHE A 133 9.63 -2.08 5.10
C PHE A 133 9.23 -2.48 3.68
N VAL A 134 8.26 -3.40 3.54
CA VAL A 134 7.80 -3.85 2.22
C VAL A 134 7.16 -2.71 1.43
N ASP A 135 6.38 -1.84 2.07
CA ASP A 135 5.79 -0.66 1.42
C ASP A 135 6.87 0.32 0.94
N LEU A 136 7.85 0.60 1.80
CA LEU A 136 8.96 1.50 1.46
C LEU A 136 9.82 0.90 0.35
N LEU A 137 10.01 -0.42 0.32
CA LEU A 137 10.78 -1.08 -0.72
C LEU A 137 10.10 -0.95 -2.08
N ASP A 138 8.79 -1.14 -2.13
CA ASP A 138 7.99 -0.93 -3.33
C ASP A 138 8.07 0.54 -3.82
N VAL A 139 7.98 1.51 -2.91
CA VAL A 139 8.16 2.93 -3.24
C VAL A 139 9.59 3.23 -3.75
N TYR A 140 10.61 2.69 -3.09
CA TYR A 140 12.01 2.83 -3.49
C TYR A 140 12.21 2.33 -4.92
N ARG A 141 11.71 1.13 -5.24
CA ARG A 141 11.81 0.53 -6.58
C ARG A 141 11.17 1.40 -7.64
N ARG A 142 9.92 1.82 -7.43
CA ARG A 142 9.22 2.70 -8.38
C ARG A 142 10.00 3.99 -8.65
N ARG A 143 10.46 4.66 -7.59
CA ARG A 143 11.20 5.93 -7.71
C ARG A 143 12.57 5.75 -8.34
N LYS A 144 13.30 4.69 -7.99
CA LYS A 144 14.59 4.34 -8.58
C LYS A 144 14.45 4.01 -10.07
N ASN A 145 13.41 3.27 -10.45
CA ASN A 145 13.13 2.97 -11.86
C ASN A 145 12.79 4.24 -12.65
N HIS A 146 12.00 5.14 -12.06
CA HIS A 146 11.72 6.44 -12.67
C HIS A 146 13.00 7.28 -12.82
N LEU A 147 13.83 7.37 -11.78
CA LEU A 147 15.11 8.08 -11.82
C LEU A 147 16.03 7.56 -12.92
N ARG A 148 16.12 6.24 -13.09
CA ARG A 148 16.91 5.59 -14.16
C ARG A 148 16.40 5.88 -15.57
N SER A 149 15.10 6.13 -15.72
CA SER A 149 14.50 6.43 -17.02
C SER A 149 14.77 7.86 -17.50
N VAL A 150 15.18 8.76 -16.60
CA VAL A 150 15.40 10.18 -16.91
C VAL A 150 16.89 10.45 -17.10
N ASN A 151 17.25 11.00 -18.27
CA ASN A 151 18.62 11.47 -18.51
C ASN A 151 18.75 12.94 -18.08
N ARG A 152 19.23 13.18 -16.85
CA ARG A 152 19.44 14.53 -16.28
C ARG A 152 20.28 15.42 -17.19
N GLN A 153 21.36 14.88 -17.76
CA GLN A 153 22.25 15.64 -18.65
C GLN A 153 21.54 16.10 -19.91
N ALA A 154 20.69 15.27 -20.49
CA ALA A 154 19.89 15.64 -21.67
C ALA A 154 18.95 16.81 -21.35
N VAL A 155 18.29 16.81 -20.19
CA VAL A 155 17.41 17.91 -19.75
C VAL A 155 18.21 19.20 -19.53
N GLN A 156 19.39 19.10 -18.93
CA GLN A 156 20.28 20.25 -18.72
C GLN A 156 20.75 20.86 -20.05
N ASN A 157 21.10 20.01 -21.01
CA ASN A 157 21.49 20.45 -22.36
C ASN A 157 20.31 21.13 -23.07
N GLN A 158 19.11 20.56 -22.99
CA GLN A 158 17.88 21.16 -23.53
C GLN A 158 17.59 22.52 -22.90
N LEU A 159 17.76 22.65 -21.58
CA LEU A 159 17.57 23.92 -20.86
C LEU A 159 18.54 24.98 -21.39
N THR A 160 19.82 24.62 -21.54
CA THR A 160 20.85 25.53 -22.04
C THR A 160 20.54 25.99 -23.47
N GLN A 161 20.04 25.09 -24.31
CA GLN A 161 19.62 25.41 -25.68
C GLN A 161 18.39 26.34 -25.70
N ALA A 162 17.39 26.06 -24.85
CA ALA A 162 16.18 26.88 -24.74
C ALA A 162 16.50 28.29 -24.23
N GLU A 163 17.42 28.44 -23.27
CA GLU A 163 17.87 29.75 -22.78
C GLU A 163 18.52 30.58 -23.90
N ARG A 164 19.40 29.97 -24.70
CA ARG A 164 19.98 30.64 -25.90
C ARG A 164 18.92 30.98 -26.95
N ALA A 165 17.89 30.16 -27.10
CA ALA A 165 16.78 30.43 -28.02
C ALA A 165 15.91 31.62 -27.55
N VAL A 166 15.80 31.87 -26.24
CA VAL A 166 15.15 33.08 -25.69
C VAL A 166 15.94 34.34 -26.07
N GLU A 167 17.28 34.29 -25.92
CA GLU A 167 18.17 35.42 -26.22
C GLU A 167 18.19 35.76 -27.71
N SER A 168 18.14 34.75 -28.58
CA SER A 168 18.19 34.90 -30.03
C SER A 168 16.80 35.05 -30.70
N ALA A 169 15.72 35.14 -29.92
CA ALA A 169 14.36 35.27 -30.45
C ALA A 169 14.15 36.59 -31.21
N TYR A 170 13.64 36.48 -32.43
CA TYR A 170 13.42 37.61 -33.36
C TYR A 170 12.17 38.44 -33.03
N ASP A 171 11.16 37.84 -32.36
CA ASP A 171 9.91 38.50 -31.98
C ASP A 171 9.46 38.12 -30.55
N ASP A 172 8.56 38.95 -30.00
CA ASP A 172 8.05 38.78 -28.62
C ASP A 172 7.18 37.53 -28.45
N ARG A 173 6.63 37.00 -29.55
CA ARG A 173 5.84 35.76 -29.51
C ARG A 173 6.76 34.55 -29.38
N ALA A 174 7.80 34.44 -30.21
CA ALA A 174 8.78 33.35 -30.08
C ALA A 174 9.50 33.41 -28.73
N ARG A 175 9.87 34.61 -28.25
CA ARG A 175 10.49 34.80 -26.93
C ARG A 175 9.62 34.23 -25.80
N ARG A 176 8.32 34.50 -25.80
CA ARG A 176 7.39 33.99 -24.78
C ARG A 176 7.27 32.46 -24.79
N VAL A 177 7.23 31.85 -25.96
CA VAL A 177 7.20 30.38 -26.09
C VAL A 177 8.47 29.76 -25.52
N GLN A 178 9.63 30.31 -25.88
CA GLN A 178 10.91 29.78 -25.37
C GLN A 178 11.08 30.01 -23.87
N GLN A 179 10.58 31.13 -23.32
CA GLN A 179 10.56 31.36 -21.88
C GLN A 179 9.72 30.32 -21.13
N ALA A 180 8.55 29.96 -21.67
CA ALA A 180 7.72 28.89 -21.10
C ALA A 180 8.45 27.54 -21.12
N ASN A 181 9.14 27.22 -22.23
CA ASN A 181 9.95 26.00 -22.33
C ASN A 181 11.08 25.96 -21.29
N VAL A 182 11.80 27.08 -21.11
CA VAL A 182 12.85 27.23 -20.08
C VAL A 182 12.27 26.95 -18.69
N GLU A 183 11.10 27.51 -18.37
CA GLU A 183 10.45 27.30 -17.08
C GLU A 183 10.09 25.83 -16.85
N ILE A 184 9.54 25.15 -17.86
CA ILE A 184 9.22 23.72 -17.80
C ILE A 184 10.48 22.88 -17.53
N LEU A 185 11.56 23.15 -18.27
CA LEU A 185 12.82 22.42 -18.14
C LEU A 185 13.47 22.65 -16.78
N ARG A 186 13.40 23.87 -16.23
CA ARG A 186 13.84 24.17 -14.85
C ARG A 186 13.03 23.39 -13.81
N ARG A 187 11.70 23.39 -13.93
CA ARG A 187 10.82 22.61 -13.03
C ARG A 187 11.12 21.12 -13.11
N ARG A 188 11.38 20.60 -14.30
CA ARG A 188 11.76 19.19 -14.51
C ARG A 188 13.08 18.82 -13.82
N LEU A 189 14.07 19.71 -13.83
CA LEU A 189 15.33 19.49 -13.10
C LEU A 189 15.12 19.53 -11.58
N ILE A 190 14.31 20.45 -11.07
CA ILE A 190 13.95 20.51 -9.64
C ILE A 190 13.26 19.20 -9.22
N ALA A 191 12.27 18.75 -10.00
CA ALA A 191 11.56 17.49 -9.76
C ALA A 191 12.52 16.27 -9.78
N PHE A 192 13.51 16.27 -10.67
CA PHE A 192 14.53 15.23 -10.69
C PHE A 192 15.38 15.23 -9.41
N ASP A 193 15.85 16.40 -8.96
CA ASP A 193 16.65 16.52 -7.74
C ASP A 193 15.83 16.11 -6.49
N GLU A 194 14.53 16.43 -6.45
CA GLU A 194 13.60 15.98 -5.41
C GLU A 194 13.41 14.46 -5.42
N LEU A 195 13.24 13.86 -6.61
CA LEU A 195 13.17 12.42 -6.77
C LEU A 195 14.44 11.72 -6.28
N GLU A 196 15.61 12.26 -6.62
CA GLU A 196 16.90 11.71 -6.19
C GLU A 196 17.04 11.76 -4.66
N ARG A 197 16.70 12.90 -4.03
CA ARG A 197 16.69 13.02 -2.57
C ARG A 197 15.73 12.03 -1.94
N SER A 198 14.54 11.90 -2.50
CA SER A 198 13.55 10.94 -2.03
C SER A 198 14.08 9.51 -2.06
N VAL A 199 14.70 9.07 -3.16
CA VAL A 199 15.28 7.71 -3.26
C VAL A 199 16.28 7.48 -2.12
N LYS A 200 17.18 8.44 -1.86
CA LYS A 200 18.17 8.35 -0.77
C LYS A 200 17.52 8.30 0.62
N LEU A 201 16.45 9.07 0.84
CA LEU A 201 15.71 9.05 2.11
C LEU A 201 15.06 7.68 2.36
N VAL A 202 14.39 7.11 1.34
CA VAL A 202 13.77 5.79 1.48
C VAL A 202 14.81 4.71 1.73
N GLU A 203 15.94 4.75 1.02
CA GLU A 203 17.07 3.84 1.22
C GLU A 203 17.59 3.89 2.66
N GLY A 204 17.77 5.10 3.22
CA GLY A 204 18.17 5.27 4.62
C GLY A 204 17.15 4.71 5.61
N GLN A 205 15.85 4.87 5.36
CA GLN A 205 14.81 4.29 6.22
C GLN A 205 14.75 2.76 6.13
N LEU A 206 14.91 2.18 4.94
CA LEU A 206 14.99 0.73 4.77
C LEU A 206 16.13 0.15 5.63
N GLN A 207 17.31 0.78 5.56
CA GLN A 207 18.47 0.39 6.39
C GLN A 207 18.20 0.60 7.89
N SER A 208 17.52 1.69 8.27
CA SER A 208 17.15 1.96 9.67
C SER A 208 16.23 0.86 10.23
N ILE A 209 15.25 0.41 9.44
CA ILE A 209 14.38 -0.70 9.82
C ILE A 209 15.19 -1.99 9.96
N GLU A 210 16.08 -2.31 9.01
CA GLU A 210 16.92 -3.51 9.09
C GLU A 210 17.80 -3.52 10.35
N ASN A 211 18.48 -2.41 10.63
CA ASN A 211 19.30 -2.25 11.82
C ASN A 211 18.47 -2.38 13.10
N PHE A 212 17.24 -1.85 13.10
CA PHE A 212 16.34 -1.98 14.23
C PHE A 212 15.96 -3.45 14.50
N PHE A 213 15.60 -4.21 13.47
CA PHE A 213 15.34 -5.65 13.63
C PHE A 213 16.56 -6.40 14.16
N GLY A 214 17.77 -6.04 13.70
CA GLY A 214 19.02 -6.58 14.23
C GLY A 214 19.19 -6.27 15.72
N LEU A 215 19.01 -5.01 16.12
CA LEU A 215 19.10 -4.59 17.52
C LEU A 215 18.11 -5.33 18.42
N VAL A 216 16.85 -5.42 18.01
CA VAL A 216 15.80 -6.11 18.77
C VAL A 216 16.14 -7.59 18.88
N TYR A 217 16.60 -8.22 17.80
CA TYR A 217 17.05 -9.60 17.81
C TYR A 217 18.19 -9.83 18.80
N ASP A 218 19.24 -9.01 18.75
CA ASP A 218 20.39 -9.12 19.63
C ASP A 218 20.01 -8.93 21.10
N GLN A 219 19.13 -7.98 21.40
CA GLN A 219 18.67 -7.72 22.77
C GLN A 219 17.80 -8.87 23.32
N VAL A 220 16.86 -9.37 22.52
CA VAL A 220 15.96 -10.46 22.96
C VAL A 220 16.71 -11.78 23.09
N VAL A 221 17.72 -12.03 22.27
CA VAL A 221 18.55 -13.25 22.34
C VAL A 221 19.57 -13.19 23.48
N SER A 222 20.22 -12.03 23.69
CA SER A 222 21.31 -11.93 24.66
C SER A 222 20.84 -11.96 26.12
N LEU A 223 19.77 -11.23 26.45
CA LEU A 223 19.24 -11.15 27.82
C LEU A 223 17.72 -10.95 27.77
N PRO A 224 16.96 -12.06 27.76
CA PRO A 224 15.51 -12.04 27.60
C PRO A 224 14.81 -11.61 28.90
N THR A 225 14.72 -10.31 29.14
CA THR A 225 13.90 -9.75 30.21
C THR A 225 12.83 -8.81 29.67
N PRO A 226 11.62 -8.81 30.25
CA PRO A 226 10.54 -7.91 29.84
C PRO A 226 10.93 -6.43 29.90
N GLU A 227 11.76 -6.02 30.88
CA GLU A 227 12.11 -4.61 31.06
C GLU A 227 12.99 -4.07 29.92
N ARG A 228 13.80 -4.90 29.26
CA ARG A 228 14.60 -4.46 28.11
C ARG A 228 13.80 -4.38 26.82
N ALA A 229 12.83 -5.28 26.64
CA ALA A 229 11.94 -5.22 25.50
C ALA A 229 11.14 -3.90 25.47
N SER A 230 10.75 -3.39 26.63
CA SER A 230 10.07 -2.10 26.79
C SER A 230 11.01 -0.88 26.80
N GLY A 231 12.33 -1.09 26.87
CA GLY A 231 13.34 -0.03 26.81
C GLY A 231 13.82 0.29 25.38
N LEU A 232 13.27 -0.40 24.38
CA LEU A 232 13.53 -0.17 22.97
C LEU A 232 12.69 0.99 22.45
N ASP A 233 13.31 1.89 21.68
CA ASP A 233 12.64 3.08 21.13
C ASP A 233 11.88 2.76 19.83
N PHE A 234 10.82 1.96 19.95
CA PHE A 234 9.92 1.62 18.84
C PHE A 234 9.16 2.84 18.29
N GLU A 235 8.99 3.87 19.11
CA GLU A 235 8.31 5.13 18.78
C GLU A 235 9.16 5.96 17.84
N GLN A 236 10.45 6.16 18.15
CA GLN A 236 11.35 6.93 17.29
C GLN A 236 11.42 6.36 15.86
N LEU A 237 11.49 5.04 15.71
CA LEU A 237 11.43 4.40 14.38
C LEU A 237 10.08 4.60 13.70
N SER A 238 8.98 4.57 14.48
CA SER A 238 7.64 4.88 13.96
C SER A 238 7.59 6.25 13.33
N ASP A 239 8.08 7.24 14.07
CA ASP A 239 8.00 8.63 13.72
C ASP A 239 8.87 8.92 12.49
N SER A 240 10.06 8.32 12.41
CA SER A 240 10.93 8.45 11.24
C SER A 240 10.30 7.86 9.97
N ILE A 241 9.62 6.71 10.09
CA ILE A 241 8.89 6.08 8.99
C ILE A 241 7.70 6.93 8.57
N GLN A 242 6.89 7.41 9.52
CA GLN A 242 5.71 8.24 9.23
C GLN A 242 6.10 9.57 8.58
N MET A 243 7.12 10.25 9.14
CA MET A 243 7.67 11.47 8.57
C MET A 243 8.18 11.23 7.15
N THR A 244 8.85 10.11 6.92
CA THR A 244 9.31 9.75 5.57
C THR A 244 8.13 9.51 4.64
N LYS A 245 7.13 8.71 5.03
CA LYS A 245 5.92 8.48 4.23
C LYS A 245 5.21 9.79 3.87
N GLN A 246 5.08 10.72 4.81
CA GLN A 246 4.50 12.05 4.57
C GLN A 246 5.32 12.84 3.54
N MET A 247 6.65 12.94 3.72
CA MET A 247 7.52 13.63 2.75
C MET A 247 7.41 13.00 1.34
N LEU A 248 7.28 11.68 1.27
CA LEU A 248 7.11 10.95 0.02
C LEU A 248 5.79 11.30 -0.67
N GLU A 249 4.69 11.44 0.07
CA GLU A 249 3.38 11.85 -0.45
C GLU A 249 3.44 13.29 -0.99
N GLU A 250 3.99 14.23 -0.22
CA GLU A 250 4.15 15.63 -0.63
C GLU A 250 4.94 15.78 -1.94
N THR A 251 6.03 15.00 -2.10
CA THR A 251 6.84 15.02 -3.33
C THR A 251 6.10 14.40 -4.54
N SER A 252 5.24 13.40 -4.31
CA SER A 252 4.51 12.73 -5.39
C SER A 252 3.46 13.63 -6.04
N GLU A 253 2.81 14.50 -5.24
CA GLU A 253 1.80 15.44 -5.73
C GLU A 253 2.40 16.55 -6.59
N ALA A 254 3.65 16.95 -6.32
CA ALA A 254 4.36 17.99 -7.08
C ALA A 254 4.82 17.51 -8.47
N ILE A 255 5.20 16.23 -8.61
CA ILE A 255 5.84 15.70 -9.82
C ILE A 255 4.81 15.26 -10.88
N GLY A 256 3.68 14.66 -10.47
CA GLY A 256 2.66 14.11 -11.38
C GLY A 256 2.06 15.11 -12.40
N PRO A 257 1.72 16.35 -12.02
CA PRO A 257 1.21 17.35 -12.95
C PRO A 257 2.22 17.83 -13.99
N LEU A 258 3.51 17.89 -13.64
CA LEU A 258 4.58 18.38 -14.53
C LEU A 258 4.82 17.42 -15.70
N ASP A 259 4.75 16.12 -15.44
CA ASP A 259 4.96 15.07 -16.45
C ASP A 259 3.76 14.92 -17.40
N ASN A 260 2.54 15.18 -16.92
CA ASN A 260 1.33 15.20 -17.75
C ASN A 260 1.26 16.46 -18.62
N TYR A 261 1.66 17.62 -18.09
CA TYR A 261 1.71 18.87 -18.84
C TYR A 261 2.72 18.81 -20.01
N ASN A 262 3.89 18.18 -19.80
CA ASN A 262 4.88 17.96 -20.86
C ASN A 262 4.38 17.00 -21.96
N ARG A 263 3.64 15.94 -21.59
CA ARG A 263 3.00 15.04 -22.58
C ARG A 263 1.92 15.74 -23.39
N GLN A 264 1.18 16.68 -22.78
CA GLN A 264 0.14 17.47 -23.46
C GLN A 264 0.72 18.56 -24.37
N LEU A 265 1.91 19.08 -24.10
CA LEU A 265 2.56 20.11 -24.90
C LEU A 265 3.25 19.61 -26.19
N GLY A 266 3.07 18.33 -26.56
CA GLY A 266 3.33 17.86 -27.92
C GLY A 266 4.81 17.52 -28.19
N ASN A 267 5.29 16.43 -27.60
CA ASN A 267 6.56 15.81 -27.98
C ASN A 267 6.40 14.97 -29.28
N TYR A 268 6.02 15.62 -30.38
CA TYR A 268 5.98 15.00 -31.72
C TYR A 268 7.29 15.17 -32.52
N ASP A 269 8.24 16.00 -32.08
CA ASP A 269 9.42 16.36 -32.91
C ASP A 269 10.78 15.85 -32.41
N LEU A 270 10.85 15.05 -31.34
CA LEU A 270 12.14 14.56 -30.79
C LEU A 270 12.35 13.05 -30.92
N LEU A 271 11.58 12.38 -31.77
CA LEU A 271 11.81 10.99 -32.18
C LEU A 271 12.10 10.88 -33.68
N THR A 272 13.20 11.47 -34.16
CA THR A 272 13.91 10.92 -35.31
C THR A 272 15.42 10.89 -35.03
N PRO A 273 16.04 9.70 -34.95
CA PRO A 273 17.49 9.60 -35.06
C PRO A 273 17.85 9.64 -36.56
N ASN A 274 18.78 10.52 -36.94
CA ASN A 274 19.53 10.53 -38.21
C ASN A 274 18.74 10.21 -39.49
N SER A 275 18.36 11.24 -40.25
CA SER A 275 18.21 11.11 -41.72
C SER A 275 19.33 11.92 -42.38
N PRO A 276 20.13 11.33 -43.30
CA PRO A 276 21.22 12.04 -43.97
C PRO A 276 20.67 13.09 -44.95
N PRO A 277 21.44 14.12 -45.31
CA PRO A 277 20.99 15.13 -46.26
C PRO A 277 20.78 14.48 -47.64
N ALA A 278 19.56 14.61 -48.16
CA ALA A 278 19.26 14.26 -49.54
C ALA A 278 20.08 15.17 -50.48
N LYS A 279 20.82 14.55 -51.40
CA LYS A 279 21.36 15.21 -52.59
C LYS A 279 20.26 15.42 -53.61
#